data_AF-A0A2V8AI59-F1
#
_entry.id   AF-A0A2V8AI59-F1
#
_cell.length_a   1.000
_cell.length_b   1.000
_cell.length_c   1.000
_cell.angle_alpha   90.00
_cell.angle_beta   90.00
_cell.angle_gamma   90.00
#
_symmetry.space_group_name_H-M   'P 1'
#
loop_
_entity.id
_entity.type
_entity.pdbx_description
1 polymer ?
#
loop_
_entity_poly.entity_id
_entity_poly.type
_entity_poly.pdbx_seq_one_letter_code
_entity_poly.pdbx_strand_id
1 'polypeptide(L)' 'PQFISAAEATFMHDDDRVIGLMVRKTAKAYPAGILSQHGLVEDQSPKGPIAITW' A
#
# COMPACT_ATOMS: atom_id res chain seq x y z
N PRO A 1 1.62 1.95 -9.33
CA PRO A 1 0.56 2.52 -8.45
C PRO A 1 0.88 3.99 -8.15
N GLN A 2 -0.13 4.82 -7.93
CA GLN A 2 0.06 6.18 -7.41
C GLN A 2 -0.21 6.18 -5.91
N PHE A 3 0.67 6.84 -5.14
CA PHE A 3 0.52 6.99 -3.71
C PHE A 3 -0.03 8.37 -3.39
N ILE A 4 -0.98 8.40 -2.46
CA ILE A 4 -1.55 9.59 -1.86
C ILE A 4 -1.27 9.56 -0.35
N SER A 5 -1.41 10.70 0.32
CA SER A 5 -1.33 10.72 1.78
C SER A 5 -2.53 10.00 2.40
N ALA A 6 -2.39 9.58 3.66
CA ALA A 6 -3.50 8.95 4.39
C ALA A 6 -4.73 9.88 4.49
N ALA A 7 -4.52 11.19 4.64
CA ALA A 7 -5.59 12.17 4.72
C ALA A 7 -6.36 12.36 3.40
N GLU A 8 -5.72 12.09 2.26
CA GLU A 8 -6.35 12.16 0.94
C GLU A 8 -7.09 10.87 0.57
N ALA A 9 -6.88 9.77 1.31
CA ALA A 9 -7.49 8.47 1.05
C ALA A 9 -8.95 8.39 1.54
N THR A 10 -9.80 9.30 1.07
CA THR A 10 -11.20 9.45 1.51
C THR A 10 -12.12 8.28 1.12
N PHE A 11 -11.61 7.29 0.39
CA PHE A 11 -12.33 6.06 0.02
C PHE A 11 -12.12 4.92 1.04
N MET A 12 -11.26 5.11 2.03
CA MET A 12 -11.00 4.14 3.10
C MET A 12 -11.77 4.52 4.37
N HIS A 13 -12.09 3.51 5.17
CA HIS A 13 -12.63 3.66 6.51
C HIS A 13 -11.53 3.47 7.57
N ASP A 14 -11.74 4.01 8.78
CA ASP A 14 -10.74 3.94 9.86
C ASP A 14 -10.38 2.50 10.29
N ASP A 15 -11.29 1.55 10.08
CA ASP A 15 -11.13 0.12 10.38
C ASP A 15 -10.60 -0.71 9.20
N ASP A 16 -10.43 -0.10 8.02
CA ASP A 16 -9.85 -0.78 6.87
C ASP A 16 -8.40 -1.19 7.13
N ARG A 17 -8.09 -2.44 6.80
CA ARG A 17 -6.75 -2.99 7.01
C ARG A 17 -5.82 -2.60 5.88
N VAL A 18 -4.56 -2.36 6.23
CA VAL A 18 -3.47 -2.14 5.27
C VAL A 18 -2.33 -3.11 5.53
N ILE A 19 -1.63 -3.51 4.48
CA ILE A 19 -0.27 -4.05 4.60
C ILE A 19 0.67 -2.84 4.63
N GLY A 20 1.41 -2.68 5.73
CA GLY A 20 2.43 -1.64 5.86
C GLY A 20 3.80 -2.14 5.42
N LEU A 21 4.51 -1.34 4.62
CA LEU A 21 5.91 -1.55 4.28
C LEU A 21 6.76 -0.39 4.79
N MET A 22 7.76 -0.70 5.60
CA MET A 22 8.76 0.27 6.06
C MET A 22 10.13 -0.03 5.47
N VAL A 23 10.68 0.90 4.70
CA VAL A 23 12.05 0.84 4.18
C VAL A 23 12.81 2.09 4.60
N ARG A 24 13.72 1.95 5.56
CA ARG A 24 14.48 3.07 6.17
C ARG A 24 13.55 4.14 6.77
N LYS A 25 13.34 5.25 6.06
CA LYS A 25 12.48 6.38 6.46
C LYS A 25 11.21 6.49 5.60
N THR A 26 11.02 5.57 4.65
CA THR A 26 9.87 5.54 3.76
C THR A 26 8.87 4.52 4.28
N ALA A 27 7.68 5.00 4.65
CA ALA A 27 6.52 4.18 4.94
C ALA A 27 5.58 4.20 3.73
N LYS A 28 5.05 3.04 3.36
CA LYS A 28 3.99 2.87 2.37
C LYS A 28 2.91 1.97 2.95
N ALA A 29 1.66 2.22 2.58
CA ALA A 29 0.51 1.40 2.96
C ALA A 29 -0.21 0.92 1.71
N TYR A 30 -0.60 -0.36 1.70
CA TYR A 30 -1.31 -1.00 0.60
C TYR A 30 -2.64 -1.53 1.16
N PRO A 31 -3.80 -0.98 0.75
CA PRO A 31 -5.09 -1.40 1.27
C PRO A 31 -5.38 -2.88 1.01
N ALA A 32 -5.70 -3.64 2.07
CA ALA A 32 -5.97 -5.07 1.97
C ALA A 32 -7.19 -5.36 1.07
N GLY A 33 -8.21 -4.50 1.07
CA GLY A 33 -9.37 -4.64 0.19
C GLY A 33 -9.01 -4.56 -1.30
N ILE A 34 -8.16 -3.59 -1.68
CA ILE A 34 -7.67 -3.44 -3.06
C ILE A 34 -6.82 -4.66 -3.44
N LEU A 35 -5.92 -5.09 -2.56
CA LEU A 35 -5.10 -6.29 -2.79
C LEU A 35 -5.94 -7.55 -2.88
N SER A 36 -6.97 -7.71 -2.06
CA SER A 36 -7.88 -8.86 -2.13
C SER A 36 -8.66 -8.91 -3.45
N GLN A 37 -8.93 -7.76 -4.06
CA GLN A 37 -9.63 -7.67 -5.34
C GLN A 37 -8.71 -7.92 -6.54
N HIS A 38 -7.47 -7.40 -6.49
CA HIS A 38 -6.55 -7.40 -7.63
C HIS A 38 -5.40 -8.42 -7.50
N GLY A 39 -5.19 -9.03 -6.33
CA GLY A 39 -4.22 -10.08 -6.02
C GLY A 39 -2.76 -9.61 -5.90
N LEU A 40 -2.38 -8.55 -6.61
CA LEU A 40 -0.99 -8.10 -6.71
C LEU A 40 -0.90 -6.58 -6.93
N VAL A 41 0.04 -5.95 -6.22
CA VAL A 41 0.55 -4.62 -6.55
C VAL A 41 2.06 -4.69 -6.75
N GLU A 42 2.50 -4.28 -7.94
CA GLU A 42 3.92 -4.08 -8.26
C GLU A 42 4.31 -2.63 -7.97
N ASP A 43 5.38 -2.43 -7.21
CA ASP A 43 5.84 -1.10 -6.77
C ASP A 43 7.37 -1.01 -6.77
N GLN A 44 7.88 0.21 -6.75
CA GLN A 44 9.30 0.51 -6.62
C GLN A 44 9.62 0.98 -5.20
N SER A 45 10.45 0.22 -4.50
CA SER A 45 11.01 0.61 -3.21
C SER A 45 12.39 1.26 -3.39
N PRO A 46 12.90 1.99 -2.39
CA PRO A 46 14.29 2.48 -2.40
C PRO A 46 15.36 1.39 -2.54
N LYS A 47 15.02 0.11 -2.33
CA LYS A 47 15.94 -1.04 -2.46
C LYS A 47 15.75 -1.83 -3.76
N GLY A 48 14.82 -1.41 -4.62
CA GLY A 48 14.48 -2.11 -5.86
C GLY A 48 12.99 -2.49 -5.97
N PRO A 49 12.63 -3.27 -7.01
CA PRO A 49 11.26 -3.65 -7.29
C PRO A 49 10.72 -4.57 -6.21
N ILE A 50 9.43 -4.43 -5.91
CA ILE A 50 8.70 -5.24 -4.94
C ILE A 50 7.34 -5.64 -5.49
N ALA A 51 6.86 -6.80 -5.04
CA ALA A 51 5.51 -7.31 -5.26
C ALA A 51 4.84 -7.47 -3.89
N ILE A 52 3.66 -6.87 -3.72
CA ILE A 52 2.84 -6.99 -2.51
C ILE A 52 1.56 -7.75 -2.84
N THR A 53 1.20 -8.73 -2.02
CA THR A 53 0.02 -9.59 -2.17
C THR A 53 -0.68 -9.77 -0.81
N TRP A 54 -1.93 -10.25 -0.84
CA TRP A 54 -2.81 -10.42 0.33
C TRP A 54 -3.43 -11.82 0.33
#